data_AF-A0A1I4D3P1-F1
#
_entry.id   AF-A0A1I4D3P1-F1
#
_cell.length_a   1.000
_cell.length_b   1.000
_cell.length_c   1.000
_cell.angle_alpha   90.00
_cell.angle_beta   90.00
_cell.angle_gamma   90.00
#
_symmetry.space_group_name_H-M   'P 1'
#
loop_
_entity.id
_entity.type
_entity.pdbx_description
1 polymer ?
#
loop_
_entity_poly.entity_id
_entity_poly.type
_entity_poly.pdbx_seq_one_letter_code
_entity_poly.pdbx_strand_id
1 'polypeptide(L)'
;MKGNYATLDLSLSVEDARRRITDRVTDVAVRPTDDGYEFRSHSGFRLGALTPVRLSDGSTGSRLAYRTTLLSPSAAHARQTAHRIRSAVEPFAVKRS
;
A
#
# COMPACT_ATOMS: atom_id res chain seq x y z
N MET A 1 1.69 19.45 -4.69
CA MET A 1 1.99 18.85 -3.37
C MET A 1 2.45 17.41 -3.58
N LYS A 2 3.75 17.11 -3.45
CA LYS A 2 4.21 15.72 -3.33
C LYS A 2 3.66 15.21 -1.99
N GLY A 3 2.57 14.45 -2.02
CA GLY A 3 2.06 13.81 -0.80
C GLY A 3 3.16 12.95 -0.20
N ASN A 4 3.35 13.00 1.10
CA ASN A 4 4.34 12.17 1.79
C ASN A 4 3.90 10.70 1.68
N TYR A 5 4.42 9.99 0.68
CA TYR A 5 4.28 8.56 0.50
C TYR A 5 5.64 7.90 0.79
N ALA A 6 5.62 6.82 1.57
CA ALA A 6 6.75 5.91 1.68
C ALA A 6 6.50 4.68 0.82
N THR A 7 7.59 4.02 0.42
CA THR A 7 7.52 2.78 -0.36
C THR A 7 8.01 1.59 0.46
N LEU A 8 7.45 0.42 0.17
CA LEU A 8 7.83 -0.86 0.72
C LEU A 8 7.83 -1.89 -0.41
N ASP A 9 8.99 -2.47 -0.70
CA ASP A 9 9.11 -3.56 -1.67
C ASP A 9 8.77 -4.87 -0.99
N LEU A 10 7.96 -5.70 -1.65
CA LEU A 10 7.37 -6.92 -1.13
C LEU A 10 7.79 -8.10 -2.01
N SER A 11 8.08 -9.24 -1.39
CA SER A 11 8.32 -10.50 -2.09
C SER A 11 7.04 -11.11 -2.68
N LEU A 12 5.88 -10.53 -2.38
CA LEU A 12 4.58 -10.97 -2.90
C LEU A 12 4.30 -10.40 -4.28
N SER A 13 3.56 -11.18 -5.08
CA SER A 13 2.88 -10.67 -6.27
C SER A 13 1.88 -9.55 -5.90
N VAL A 14 1.50 -8.74 -6.90
CA VAL A 14 0.49 -7.68 -6.70
C VAL A 14 -0.84 -8.26 -6.21
N GLU A 15 -1.27 -9.40 -6.76
CA GLU A 15 -2.52 -10.05 -6.35
C GLU A 15 -2.49 -10.60 -4.93
N ASP A 16 -1.39 -11.26 -4.55
CA ASP A 16 -1.24 -11.78 -3.20
C ASP A 16 -1.16 -10.63 -2.18
N ALA A 17 -0.42 -9.58 -2.50
CA ALA A 17 -0.33 -8.39 -1.65
C ALA A 17 -1.71 -7.72 -1.50
N ARG A 18 -2.47 -7.57 -2.61
CA ARG A 18 -3.83 -7.03 -2.60
C ARG A 18 -4.72 -7.85 -1.68
N ARG A 19 -4.74 -9.18 -1.86
CA ARG A 19 -5.56 -10.09 -1.05
C ARG A 19 -5.21 -9.98 0.43
N ARG A 20 -3.92 -9.98 0.78
CA ARG A 20 -3.46 -9.83 2.17
C ARG A 20 -3.91 -8.52 2.80
N ILE A 21 -3.90 -7.42 2.04
CA ILE A 21 -4.38 -6.12 2.51
C ILE A 21 -5.89 -6.19 2.73
N THR A 22 -6.68 -6.65 1.75
CA THR A 22 -8.14 -6.68 1.86
C THR A 22 -8.66 -7.64 2.92
N ASP A 23 -7.95 -8.74 3.18
CA ASP A 23 -8.30 -9.71 4.22
C ASP A 23 -8.11 -9.14 5.64
N ARG A 24 -7.19 -8.17 5.81
CA ARG A 24 -6.82 -7.59 7.11
C ARG A 24 -7.36 -6.17 7.33
N VAL A 25 -7.65 -5.45 6.26
CA VAL A 25 -8.06 -4.05 6.27
C VAL A 25 -9.37 -3.97 5.52
N THR A 26 -10.47 -4.13 6.24
CA THR A 26 -11.83 -4.17 5.67
C THR A 26 -12.39 -2.78 5.38
N ASP A 27 -11.75 -1.71 5.86
CA ASP A 27 -12.20 -0.32 5.73
C ASP A 27 -11.60 0.43 4.53
N VAL A 28 -11.21 -0.29 3.47
CA VAL A 28 -10.61 0.28 2.25
C VAL A 28 -11.39 -0.07 0.99
N ALA A 29 -11.57 0.92 0.12
CA ALA A 29 -11.97 0.70 -1.25
C ALA A 29 -10.73 0.35 -2.09
N VAL A 30 -10.85 -0.70 -2.90
CA VAL A 30 -9.81 -1.12 -3.86
C VAL A 30 -10.24 -0.74 -5.25
N ARG A 31 -9.37 -0.04 -5.98
CA ARG A 31 -9.60 0.33 -7.38
C ARG A 31 -8.49 -0.27 -8.25
N PRO A 32 -8.81 -1.07 -9.28
CA PRO A 32 -7.81 -1.50 -10.25
C PRO A 32 -7.30 -0.30 -11.06
N THR A 33 -6.03 -0.35 -11.44
CA THR A 33 -5.34 0.61 -12.30
C THR A 33 -4.58 -0.15 -13.38
N ASP A 34 -4.12 0.53 -14.42
CA ASP A 34 -3.36 -0.09 -15.52
C ASP A 34 -2.16 -0.92 -15.02
N ASP A 35 -1.51 -0.44 -13.96
CA ASP A 35 -0.30 -1.06 -13.39
C ASP A 35 -0.53 -1.79 -12.05
N GLY A 36 -1.77 -2.06 -11.63
CA GLY A 36 -2.03 -2.73 -10.35
C GLY A 36 -3.26 -2.23 -9.59
N TYR A 37 -3.10 -1.79 -8.34
CA TYR A 37 -4.22 -1.42 -7.48
C TYR A 37 -3.97 -0.14 -6.68
N GLU A 38 -5.01 0.64 -6.50
CA GLU A 38 -5.06 1.79 -5.61
C GLU A 38 -5.99 1.52 -4.43
N PHE A 39 -5.56 1.87 -3.22
CA PHE A 39 -6.35 1.79 -2.00
C PHE A 39 -6.81 3.18 -1.59
N ARG A 40 -8.11 3.31 -1.33
CA ARG A 40 -8.74 4.57 -0.91
C ARG A 40 -9.54 4.39 0.37
N SER A 41 -9.62 5.46 1.16
CA SER A 41 -10.61 5.54 2.24
C SER A 41 -12.01 5.74 1.65
N HIS A 42 -13.03 5.46 2.45
CA HIS A 42 -14.43 5.76 2.13
C HIS A 42 -14.68 7.26 1.85
N SER A 43 -13.86 8.14 2.44
CA SER A 43 -13.86 9.59 2.19
C SER A 43 -13.08 10.02 0.93
N GLY A 44 -12.59 9.06 0.13
CA GLY A 44 -11.92 9.32 -1.14
C GLY A 44 -10.42 9.64 -1.06
N PHE A 45 -9.80 9.60 0.12
CA PHE A 45 -8.36 9.81 0.24
C PHE A 45 -7.59 8.61 -0.30
N ARG A 46 -6.63 8.84 -1.20
CA ARG A 46 -5.66 7.82 -1.60
C ARG A 46 -4.76 7.46 -0.42
N LEU A 47 -4.83 6.20 0.00
CA LEU A 47 -4.08 5.63 1.12
C LEU A 47 -2.80 4.95 0.66
N GLY A 48 -2.85 4.30 -0.50
CA GLY A 48 -1.68 3.69 -1.10
C GLY A 48 -1.95 3.14 -2.50
N ALA A 49 -0.91 2.58 -3.10
CA ALA A 49 -0.97 1.87 -4.36
C ALA A 49 0.01 0.70 -4.37
N LEU A 50 -0.39 -0.39 -5.01
CA LEU A 50 0.42 -1.54 -5.33
C LEU A 50 0.72 -1.55 -6.83
N THR A 51 2.00 -1.67 -7.16
CA THR A 51 2.47 -1.83 -8.54
C THR A 51 3.46 -3.01 -8.60
N PRO A 52 3.58 -3.72 -9.73
CA PRO A 52 4.60 -4.75 -9.88
C PRO A 52 5.99 -4.10 -9.85
N VAL A 53 6.99 -4.83 -9.39
CA VAL A 53 8.39 -4.38 -9.40
C VAL A 53 9.33 -5.57 -9.60
N ARG A 54 10.49 -5.31 -10.19
CA ARG A 54 11.61 -6.26 -10.19
C ARG A 54 12.45 -6.04 -8.94
N LEU A 55 12.61 -7.08 -8.13
CA LEU A 55 13.40 -7.04 -6.90
C LEU A 55 14.89 -7.19 -7.20
N SER A 56 15.73 -6.84 -6.23
CA SER A 56 17.20 -6.85 -6.37
C SER A 56 17.79 -8.24 -6.63
N ASP A 57 17.13 -9.29 -6.17
CA ASP A 57 17.48 -10.69 -6.44
C ASP A 57 17.05 -11.17 -7.83
N GLY A 58 16.43 -10.30 -8.63
CA GLY A 58 15.88 -10.66 -9.92
C GLY A 58 14.61 -11.50 -9.80
N SER A 59 13.89 -11.47 -8.68
CA SER A 59 12.52 -12.01 -8.60
C SER A 59 11.48 -10.92 -8.92
N THR A 60 10.26 -11.33 -9.24
CA THR A 60 9.14 -10.40 -9.43
C THR A 60 8.40 -10.26 -8.12
N GLY A 61 8.25 -9.03 -7.64
CA GLY A 61 7.50 -8.70 -6.45
C GLY A 61 6.51 -7.57 -6.71
N SER A 62 6.12 -6.90 -5.64
CA SER A 62 5.27 -5.71 -5.70
C SER A 62 5.82 -4.59 -4.83
N ARG A 63 5.50 -3.36 -5.18
CA ARG A 63 5.84 -2.17 -4.41
C ARG A 63 4.57 -1.57 -3.86
N LEU A 64 4.48 -1.48 -2.54
CA LEU A 64 3.47 -0.69 -1.87
C LEU A 64 3.99 0.74 -1.69
N ALA A 65 3.37 1.71 -2.36
CA ALA A 65 3.49 3.12 -1.99
C ALA A 65 2.33 3.47 -1.04
N TYR A 66 2.61 3.85 0.20
CA TYR A 66 1.58 4.14 1.20
C TYR A 66 1.79 5.52 1.84
N ARG A 67 0.69 6.16 2.22
CA ARG A 67 0.72 7.54 2.73
C ARG A 67 1.20 7.58 4.17
N THR A 68 2.22 8.38 4.46
CA THR A 68 2.81 8.52 5.80
C THR A 68 2.40 9.80 6.51
N THR A 69 1.97 10.82 5.78
CA THR A 69 1.49 12.08 6.37
C THR A 69 0.18 12.51 5.74
N LEU A 70 -0.75 12.92 6.60
CA LEU A 70 -2.01 13.55 6.22
C LEU A 70 -2.10 14.89 6.95
N LEU A 71 -2.44 15.94 6.21
CA LEU A 71 -2.31 17.35 6.63
C LEU A 71 -3.52 17.86 7.43
N SER A 72 -4.53 17.04 7.71
CA SER A 72 -5.75 17.46 8.41
C SER A 72 -6.17 16.51 9.54
N PRO A 73 -6.77 17.03 10.64
CA PRO A 73 -7.35 16.21 11.71
C PRO A 73 -8.44 15.27 11.21
N SER A 74 -9.22 15.70 10.23
CA SER A 74 -10.24 14.89 9.55
C SER A 74 -9.69 13.66 8.81
N ALA A 75 -8.37 13.58 8.64
CA ALA A 75 -7.69 12.48 7.97
C ALA A 75 -6.94 11.55 8.94
N ALA A 76 -7.11 11.71 10.27
CA ALA A 76 -6.50 10.82 11.26
C ALA A 76 -6.88 9.35 11.03
N HIS A 77 -8.15 9.09 10.69
CA HIS A 77 -8.62 7.74 10.35
C HIS A 77 -7.91 7.20 9.09
N ALA A 78 -7.85 7.99 8.02
CA ALA A 78 -7.14 7.62 6.79
C ALA A 78 -5.64 7.32 7.05
N ARG A 79 -4.99 8.04 7.97
CA ARG A 79 -3.61 7.75 8.38
C ARG A 79 -3.52 6.40 9.06
N GLN A 80 -4.42 6.12 10.00
CA GLN A 80 -4.46 4.84 10.69
C GLN A 80 -4.70 3.69 9.71
N THR A 81 -5.61 3.86 8.74
CA THR A 81 -5.85 2.87 7.70
C THR A 81 -4.63 2.66 6.80
N ALA A 82 -3.92 3.73 6.39
CA ALA A 82 -2.68 3.60 5.64
C ALA A 82 -1.59 2.82 6.42
N HIS A 83 -1.50 3.02 7.73
CA HIS A 83 -0.61 2.23 8.60
C HIS A 83 -1.05 0.76 8.67
N ARG A 84 -2.35 0.47 8.76
CA ARG A 84 -2.87 -0.91 8.72
C ARG A 84 -2.54 -1.60 7.40
N ILE A 85 -2.66 -0.91 6.27
CA ILE A 85 -2.26 -1.42 4.95
C ILE A 85 -0.78 -1.83 4.98
N ARG A 86 0.11 -0.96 5.47
CA ARG A 86 1.54 -1.27 5.63
C ARG A 86 1.73 -2.51 6.53
N SER A 87 1.16 -2.51 7.73
CA SER A 87 1.31 -3.61 8.69
C SER A 87 0.79 -4.94 8.16
N ALA A 88 -0.22 -4.93 7.29
CA ALA A 88 -0.77 -6.15 6.69
C ALA A 88 0.26 -6.90 5.84
N VAL A 89 1.20 -6.19 5.22
CA VAL A 89 2.20 -6.74 4.29
C VAL A 89 3.64 -6.62 4.78
N GLU A 90 3.89 -5.93 5.89
CA GLU A 90 5.22 -5.78 6.51
C GLU A 90 5.99 -7.09 6.71
N PRO A 91 5.37 -8.23 7.09
CA PRO A 91 6.09 -9.51 7.19
C PRO A 91 6.71 -10.00 5.87
N PHE A 92 6.27 -9.48 4.72
CA PHE A 92 6.76 -9.83 3.39
C PHE A 92 7.69 -8.77 2.80
N ALA A 93 8.08 -7.77 3.60
CA ALA A 93 8.98 -6.74 3.16
C ALA A 93 10.37 -7.31 2.82
N VAL A 94 10.88 -6.96 1.65
CA VAL A 94 12.27 -7.27 1.28
C VAL A 94 13.17 -6.26 1.96
N LYS A 95 14.08 -6.74 2.83
CA LYS A 95 15.10 -5.88 3.42
C LYS A 95 16.00 -5.38 2.30
N ARG A 96 16.01 -4.06 2.07
CA ARG A 96 17.04 -3.43 1.24
C ARG A 96 18.37 -3.62 1.98
N SER A 97 19.25 -4.42 1.39
CA SER A 97 20.63 -4.60 1.83
C SER A 97 21.46 -3.37 1.50
#